data_AF-A0A9E2ERR4-F1
#
_entry.id   AF-A0A9E2ERR4-F1
#
_cell.length_a   1.000
_cell.length_b   1.000
_cell.length_c   1.000
_cell.angle_alpha   90.00
_cell.angle_beta   90.00
_cell.angle_gamma   90.00
#
_symmetry.space_group_name_H-M   'P 1'
#
loop_
_entity.id
_entity.type
_entity.pdbx_description
1 polymer ?
#
loop_
_entity_poly.entity_id
_entity_poly.type
_entity_poly.pdbx_seq_one_letter_code
_entity_poly.pdbx_strand_id
1 'polypeptide(L)'
;YNEMWKEIHMMPEETAQAGLDIKAKYIMPIHWGAFKLAMHAWTDPVARLITKASELNIPVLVPEIGESIQLDRQNIPRVKWWNNYN
;
A
#
# COMPACT_ATOMS: atom_id res chain seq x y z
N TYR A 1 -3.19 -10.52 1.90
CA TYR A 1 -4.39 -10.56 2.77
C TYR A 1 -5.10 -11.89 2.54
N ASN A 2 -5.96 -12.32 3.46
CA ASN A 2 -6.81 -13.50 3.33
C ASN A 2 -8.00 -13.33 4.28
N GLU A 3 -9.23 -13.57 3.82
CA GLU A 3 -10.43 -13.44 4.66
C GLU A 3 -10.36 -14.32 5.92
N MET A 4 -9.71 -15.49 5.82
CA MET A 4 -9.49 -16.39 6.95
C MET A 4 -8.54 -15.81 8.01
N TRP A 5 -7.76 -14.78 7.68
CA TRP A 5 -6.76 -14.16 8.56
C TRP A 5 -7.12 -12.72 8.94
N LYS A 6 -8.36 -12.29 8.67
CA LYS A 6 -8.82 -10.91 8.91
C LYS A 6 -8.61 -10.42 10.36
N GLU A 7 -8.58 -11.34 11.33
CA GLU A 7 -8.36 -11.00 12.75
C GLU A 7 -6.90 -10.65 13.08
N ILE A 8 -5.96 -11.03 12.22
CA ILE A 8 -4.51 -10.85 12.44
C ILE A 8 -3.79 -10.16 11.27
N HIS A 9 -4.50 -9.89 10.17
CA HIS A 9 -3.97 -9.20 9.00
C HIS A 9 -5.01 -8.23 8.45
N MET A 10 -4.62 -6.96 8.33
CA MET A 10 -5.45 -5.95 7.70
C MET A 10 -5.71 -6.26 6.22
N MET A 11 -6.93 -5.99 5.78
CA MET A 11 -7.28 -5.81 4.39
C MET A 11 -6.66 -4.51 3.84
N PRO A 12 -6.45 -4.39 2.52
CA PRO A 12 -5.92 -3.17 1.93
C PRO A 12 -6.73 -1.91 2.28
N GLU A 13 -8.06 -2.03 2.34
CA GLU A 13 -8.95 -0.92 2.67
C GLU A 13 -8.81 -0.47 4.14
N GLU A 14 -8.61 -1.43 5.05
CA GLU A 14 -8.41 -1.16 6.48
C GLU A 14 -7.08 -0.43 6.71
N THR A 15 -6.07 -0.68 5.86
CA THR A 15 -4.80 0.05 5.91
C THR A 15 -4.99 1.53 5.54
N ALA A 16 -5.82 1.85 4.54
CA ALA A 16 -6.16 3.22 4.22
C ALA A 16 -6.97 3.89 5.35
N GLN A 17 -7.95 3.17 5.91
CA GLN A 17 -8.76 3.65 7.02
C GLN A 17 -7.90 3.96 8.25
N ALA A 18 -6.99 3.06 8.63
CA ALA A 18 -6.07 3.28 9.75
C ALA A 18 -5.24 4.56 9.57
N GLY A 19 -4.80 4.85 8.34
CA GLY A 19 -4.12 6.10 8.00
C GLY A 19 -4.98 7.34 8.27
N LEU A 20 -6.28 7.27 7.97
CA LEU A 20 -7.23 8.34 8.27
C LEU A 20 -7.36 8.55 9.77
N ASP A 21 -7.57 7.45 10.49
CA ASP A 21 -7.92 7.45 11.91
C ASP A 21 -6.80 8.09 12.75
N ILE A 22 -5.54 7.84 12.39
CA ILE A 22 -4.38 8.44 13.06
C ILE A 22 -3.94 9.79 12.46
N LYS A 23 -4.69 10.31 11.48
CA LYS A 23 -4.37 11.55 10.75
C LYS A 23 -2.97 11.53 10.15
N ALA A 24 -2.59 10.40 9.56
CA ALA A 24 -1.29 10.24 8.93
C ALA A 24 -1.12 11.23 7.77
N LYS A 25 0.07 11.83 7.66
CA LYS A 25 0.42 12.67 6.50
C LYS A 25 0.61 11.83 5.23
N TYR A 26 1.11 10.61 5.40
CA TYR A 26 1.36 9.61 4.36
C TYR A 26 1.14 8.21 4.93
N ILE A 27 0.72 7.27 4.10
CA ILE A 27 0.77 5.83 4.42
C ILE A 27 1.67 5.08 3.44
N MET A 28 2.31 4.01 3.90
CA MET A 28 3.14 3.14 3.08
C MET A 28 2.74 1.68 3.33
N PRO A 29 2.32 0.91 2.31
CA PRO A 29 2.07 -0.51 2.48
C PRO A 29 3.38 -1.23 2.80
N ILE A 30 3.34 -2.08 3.83
CA ILE A 30 4.38 -3.05 4.12
C ILE A 30 3.82 -4.46 3.94
N HIS A 31 4.66 -5.48 4.13
CA HIS A 31 4.24 -6.88 4.09
C HIS A 31 3.64 -7.33 2.74
N TRP A 32 4.06 -6.65 1.67
CA TRP A 32 3.66 -6.84 0.28
C TRP A 32 4.89 -6.67 -0.65
N GLY A 33 4.82 -7.19 -1.87
CA GLY A 33 5.77 -6.91 -2.96
C GLY A 33 6.99 -7.84 -3.07
N ALA A 34 7.38 -8.55 -2.00
CA ALA A 34 8.53 -9.44 -2.01
C ALA A 34 8.20 -10.95 -2.09
N PHE A 35 7.13 -11.40 -1.42
CA PHE A 35 6.75 -12.81 -1.36
C PHE A 35 5.25 -13.00 -1.60
N LYS A 36 4.87 -14.04 -2.36
CA LYS A 36 3.48 -14.44 -2.55
C LYS A 36 3.08 -15.45 -1.48
N LEU A 37 2.45 -14.96 -0.40
CA LEU A 37 2.00 -15.76 0.74
C LEU A 37 0.48 -16.03 0.77
N ALA A 38 -0.24 -15.54 -0.24
CA ALA A 38 -1.68 -15.71 -0.38
C ALA A 38 -2.06 -15.93 -1.87
N MET A 39 -3.28 -16.39 -2.10
CA MET A 39 -3.74 -16.83 -3.43
C MET A 39 -4.08 -15.68 -4.39
N HIS A 40 -4.32 -14.48 -3.88
CA HIS A 40 -4.62 -13.31 -4.71
C HIS A 40 -3.43 -12.95 -5.64
N ALA A 41 -3.72 -12.23 -6.73
CA ALA A 41 -2.67 -11.66 -7.55
C ALA A 41 -1.75 -10.79 -6.68
N TRP A 42 -0.44 -10.84 -6.94
CA TRP A 42 0.50 -10.12 -6.08
C TRP A 42 0.31 -8.61 -6.19
N THR A 43 -0.15 -8.07 -7.31
CA THR A 43 -0.45 -6.64 -7.51
C THR A 43 -1.79 -6.19 -6.91
N ASP A 44 -2.67 -7.10 -6.54
CA ASP A 44 -4.02 -6.79 -6.07
C ASP A 44 -4.05 -5.96 -4.76
N PRO A 45 -3.26 -6.28 -3.71
CA PRO A 45 -3.27 -5.51 -2.46
C PRO A 45 -2.93 -4.03 -2.65
N VAL A 46 -1.88 -3.73 -3.43
CA VAL A 46 -1.46 -2.34 -3.66
C VAL A 46 -2.47 -1.58 -4.52
N ALA A 47 -3.09 -2.25 -5.49
CA ALA A 47 -4.13 -1.64 -6.32
C ALA A 47 -5.35 -1.25 -5.48
N ARG A 48 -5.84 -2.16 -4.63
CA ARG A 48 -6.97 -1.91 -3.72
C ARG A 48 -6.67 -0.82 -2.69
N LEU A 49 -5.47 -0.84 -2.11
CA LEU A 49 -5.02 0.21 -1.19
C LEU A 49 -5.04 1.59 -1.86
N ILE A 50 -4.48 1.71 -3.07
CA ILE A 50 -4.42 2.98 -3.80
C ILE A 50 -5.83 3.50 -4.12
N THR A 51 -6.72 2.63 -4.57
CA THR A 51 -8.12 2.99 -4.82
C THR A 51 -8.76 3.54 -3.53
N LYS A 52 -8.64 2.81 -2.42
CA LYS A 52 -9.27 3.25 -1.16
C LYS A 52 -8.66 4.52 -0.60
N ALA A 53 -7.33 4.65 -0.64
CA ALA A 53 -6.63 5.84 -0.18
C ALA A 53 -6.99 7.07 -1.03
N SER A 54 -7.21 6.90 -2.34
CA SER A 54 -7.71 7.97 -3.21
C SER A 54 -9.11 8.43 -2.81
N GLU A 55 -10.03 7.52 -2.46
CA GLU A 55 -11.36 7.87 -1.96
C GLU A 55 -11.30 8.66 -0.65
N LEU A 56 -10.38 8.28 0.24
CA LEU A 56 -10.18 8.91 1.55
C LEU A 56 -9.29 10.15 1.52
N ASN A 57 -8.77 10.55 0.35
CA ASN A 57 -7.80 11.64 0.18
C ASN A 57 -6.52 11.49 1.03
N ILE A 58 -6.03 10.25 1.17
CA ILE A 58 -4.81 9.95 1.92
C ILE A 58 -3.65 9.69 0.95
N PRO A 59 -2.56 10.45 1.04
CA PRO A 59 -1.37 10.21 0.24
C PRO A 59 -0.72 8.84 0.54
N VAL A 60 -0.46 8.05 -0.49
CA VAL A 60 0.23 6.75 -0.38
C VAL A 60 1.65 6.86 -0.96
N LEU A 61 2.63 6.36 -0.22
CA LEU A 61 4.00 6.14 -0.68
C LEU A 61 4.15 4.67 -1.06
N VAL A 62 4.60 4.40 -2.28
CA VAL A 62 4.94 3.03 -2.71
C VAL A 62 6.30 3.05 -3.43
N PRO A 63 7.41 3.23 -2.69
CA PRO A 63 8.75 3.20 -3.29
C PRO A 63 9.02 1.83 -3.91
N GLU A 64 9.87 1.80 -4.92
CA GLU A 64 10.39 0.53 -5.45
C GLU A 64 11.26 -0.17 -4.38
N ILE A 65 11.36 -1.50 -4.46
CA ILE A 65 12.16 -2.27 -3.49
C ILE A 65 13.63 -1.81 -3.56
N GLY A 66 14.11 -1.22 -2.47
CA GLY A 66 15.47 -0.65 -2.37
C GLY A 66 15.55 0.86 -2.64
N GLU A 67 14.46 1.50 -3.07
CA GLU A 67 14.41 2.96 -3.28
C GLU A 67 14.36 3.70 -1.93
N SER A 68 15.15 4.79 -1.82
CA SER A 68 15.13 5.67 -0.66
C SER A 68 14.05 6.75 -0.78
N ILE A 69 13.35 7.05 0.31
CA ILE A 69 12.34 8.11 0.39
C ILE A 69 12.83 9.31 1.20
N GLN A 70 12.52 10.52 0.73
CA GLN A 70 12.74 11.77 1.46
C GLN A 70 11.37 12.35 1.84
N LEU A 71 11.04 12.34 3.14
CA LEU A 71 9.70 12.74 3.64
C LEU A 71 9.47 14.26 3.66
N ASP A 72 10.54 15.04 3.55
CA ASP A 72 10.55 16.51 3.51
C ASP A 72 10.30 17.07 2.10
N ARG A 73 10.47 16.27 1.05
CA ARG A 73 10.25 16.67 -0.34
C ARG A 73 8.94 16.09 -0.88
N GLN A 74 8.22 16.90 -1.65
CA GLN A 74 6.96 16.51 -2.32
C GLN A 74 7.15 15.52 -3.50
N ASN A 75 8.38 15.07 -3.75
CA ASN A 75 8.70 14.11 -4.81
C ASN A 75 8.44 12.69 -4.34
N ILE A 76 7.15 12.40 -4.15
CA ILE A 76 6.68 11.04 -3.91
C ILE A 76 6.69 10.32 -5.26
N PRO A 77 7.42 9.20 -5.39
CA PRO A 77 7.40 8.40 -6.59
C PRO A 77 5.95 7.99 -6.91
N ARG A 78 5.45 8.43 -8.07
CA ARG A 78 4.08 8.12 -8.55
C ARG A 78 4.05 6.93 -9.50
N VAL A 79 5.20 6.36 -9.80
CA VAL A 79 5.31 5.26 -10.75
C VAL A 79 4.77 4.02 -10.06
N LYS A 80 3.77 3.38 -10.69
CA LYS A 80 3.29 2.06 -10.29
C LYS A 80 4.30 1.00 -10.71
N TRP A 81 5.49 1.00 -10.10
CA TRP A 81 6.65 0.19 -10.50
C TRP A 81 6.32 -1.30 -10.59
N TRP A 82 5.37 -1.79 -9.79
CA TRP A 82 4.92 -3.17 -9.81
C TRP A 82 4.30 -3.59 -11.15
N ASN A 83 3.82 -2.65 -11.97
CA ASN A 83 3.35 -2.93 -13.32
C ASN A 83 4.47 -3.30 -14.30
N ASN A 84 5.74 -3.05 -13.95
CA ASN A 84 6.89 -3.40 -14.78
C ASN A 84 7.33 -4.86 -14.59
N TYR A 85 6.77 -5.55 -13.59
CA TYR A 85 7.10 -6.93 -13.25
C TYR A 85 5.85 -7.79 -13.50
N ASN A 86 5.96 -8.76 -14.42
CA ASN A 86 4.91 -9.74 -14.71
C ASN A 86 5.24 -11.07 -14.05
#